data_AF-A0A2T6IMB1-F1
#
_entry.id   AF-A0A2T6IMB1-F1
#
_cell.length_a   1.000
_cell.length_b   1.000
_cell.length_c   1.000
_cell.angle_alpha   90.00
_cell.angle_beta   90.00
_cell.angle_gamma   90.00
#
_symmetry.space_group_name_H-M   'P 1'
#
loop_
_entity.id
_entity.type
_entity.pdbx_description
1 polymer ?
#
loop_
_entity_poly.entity_id
_entity_poly.type
_entity_poly.pdbx_seq_one_letter_code
_entity_poly.pdbx_strand_id
1 'polypeptide(L)'
;MPAHCAFVLHSRNPFSDEKDEMYGELALGLGEAIVGNYAGRSLGWRMKRGGEPVVVAFPSKSECLICPPCLIFRSDSNGEDLENFAGAGLFESVPAFQNRVQRVTYWNARIITDRDYRMRLLKRIGELAFLVEDKYAVPQDIEGVVVGAETVALVQTRTQV
;
A
#
# COMPACT_ATOMS: atom_id res chain seq x y z
N MET A 1 -8.74 11.61 -7.28
CA MET A 1 -8.33 12.47 -6.14
C MET A 1 -6.80 12.39 -6.04
N PRO A 2 -6.06 13.47 -5.72
CA PRO A 2 -4.60 13.35 -5.59
C PRO A 2 -4.27 12.46 -4.38
N ALA A 3 -3.68 11.30 -4.64
CA ALA A 3 -3.18 10.41 -3.60
C ALA A 3 -1.92 11.04 -2.97
N HIS A 4 -1.90 11.19 -1.65
CA HIS A 4 -0.70 11.62 -0.93
C HIS A 4 0.27 10.47 -0.71
N CYS A 5 -0.26 9.29 -0.44
CA CYS A 5 0.49 8.05 -0.40
C CYS A 5 -0.38 6.88 -0.87
N ALA A 6 0.29 5.84 -1.34
CA ALA A 6 -0.26 4.54 -1.61
C ALA A 6 0.26 3.54 -0.58
N PHE A 7 -0.45 2.44 -0.39
CA PHE A 7 -0.03 1.35 0.47
C PHE A 7 -0.39 -0.02 -0.12
N VAL A 8 0.38 -1.01 0.27
CA VAL A 8 0.12 -2.45 0.04
C VAL A 8 0.13 -3.15 1.39
N LEU A 9 -0.80 -4.06 1.64
CA LEU A 9 -0.93 -4.81 2.89
C LEU A 9 -1.03 -6.30 2.59
N HIS A 10 -0.32 -7.09 3.40
CA HIS A 10 -0.60 -8.50 3.59
C HIS A 10 -1.31 -8.66 4.93
N SER A 11 -2.57 -9.09 4.91
CA SER A 11 -3.37 -9.25 6.14
C SER A 11 -2.77 -10.31 7.07
N ARG A 12 -2.02 -11.26 6.49
CA ARG A 12 -1.11 -12.16 7.21
C ARG A 12 0.35 -11.86 6.84
N ASN A 13 1.17 -11.57 7.83
CA ASN A 13 2.58 -11.20 7.64
C ASN A 13 3.37 -12.33 6.96
N PRO A 14 3.93 -12.11 5.75
CA PRO A 14 4.67 -13.15 5.02
C PRO A 14 6.07 -13.43 5.59
N PHE A 15 6.53 -12.61 6.55
CA PHE A 15 7.86 -12.73 7.17
C PHE A 15 7.81 -13.29 8.60
N SER A 16 6.64 -13.74 9.05
CA SER A 16 6.38 -14.17 10.44
C SER A 16 5.41 -15.34 10.47
N ASP A 17 5.56 -16.22 11.46
CA ASP A 17 4.62 -17.32 11.71
C ASP A 17 3.38 -16.88 12.53
N GLU A 18 3.34 -15.61 12.94
CA GLU A 18 2.25 -15.02 13.72
C GLU A 18 0.99 -14.87 12.85
N LYS A 19 -0.04 -15.68 13.12
CA LYS A 19 -1.26 -15.74 12.31
C LYS A 19 -2.13 -14.48 12.37
N ASP A 20 -2.06 -13.73 13.46
CA ASP A 20 -2.85 -12.52 13.71
C ASP A 20 -1.99 -11.25 13.59
N GLU A 21 -0.99 -11.26 12.72
CA GLU A 21 -0.14 -10.11 12.42
C GLU A 21 -0.22 -9.77 10.94
N MET A 22 -0.48 -8.51 10.63
CA MET A 22 -0.41 -7.98 9.27
C MET A 22 0.95 -7.31 9.02
N TYR A 23 1.34 -7.22 7.75
CA TYR A 23 2.47 -6.42 7.28
C TYR A 23 1.99 -5.41 6.23
N GLY A 24 2.53 -4.20 6.27
CA GLY A 24 2.19 -3.14 5.34
C GLY A 24 3.40 -2.35 4.87
N GLU A 25 3.28 -1.84 3.64
CA GLU A 25 4.23 -0.93 3.02
C GLU A 25 3.52 0.32 2.51
N LEU A 26 4.14 1.48 2.68
CA LEU A 26 3.58 2.77 2.27
C LEU A 26 4.64 3.62 1.57
N ALA A 27 4.28 4.18 0.41
CA ALA A 27 5.11 5.13 -0.32
C ALA A 27 4.33 6.41 -0.66
N LEU A 28 5.03 7.52 -0.81
CA LEU A 28 4.42 8.77 -1.27
C LEU A 28 4.04 8.66 -2.75
N GLY A 29 2.98 9.35 -3.15
CA GLY A 29 2.48 9.31 -4.53
C GLY A 29 1.73 8.03 -4.86
N LEU A 30 1.81 7.60 -6.13
CA LEU A 30 1.09 6.44 -6.65
C LEU A 30 1.74 5.09 -6.26
N GLY A 31 0.93 4.03 -6.25
CA GLY A 31 1.32 2.69 -5.80
C GLY A 31 2.37 2.00 -6.65
N GLU A 32 2.53 2.41 -7.92
CA GLU A 32 3.54 1.88 -8.83
C GLU A 32 4.97 2.11 -8.31
N ALA A 33 5.18 3.08 -7.41
CA ALA A 33 6.47 3.27 -6.75
C ALA A 33 6.79 2.18 -5.70
N ILE A 34 5.78 1.46 -5.19
CA ILE A 34 5.91 0.35 -4.24
C ILE A 34 6.23 -0.94 -5.01
N VAL A 35 5.39 -1.26 -6.00
CA VAL A 35 5.47 -2.52 -6.76
C VAL A 35 6.52 -2.49 -7.88
N GLY A 36 6.87 -1.30 -8.39
CA GLY A 36 7.89 -1.13 -9.41
C GLY A 36 9.32 -1.15 -8.87
N ASN A 37 10.28 -1.38 -9.76
CA ASN A 37 11.72 -1.43 -9.43
C ASN A 37 12.35 -0.04 -9.19
N TYR A 38 11.73 0.79 -8.34
CA TYR A 38 12.25 2.08 -7.92
C TYR A 38 13.16 1.93 -6.70
N ALA A 39 14.38 2.47 -6.80
CA ALA A 39 15.41 2.37 -5.77
C ALA A 39 14.95 2.95 -4.42
N GLY A 40 15.43 2.33 -3.33
CA GLY A 40 15.06 2.67 -1.97
C GLY A 40 13.86 1.89 -1.46
N ARG A 41 13.54 2.07 -0.18
CA ARG A 41 12.51 1.30 0.53
C ARG A 41 11.27 2.13 0.82
N SER A 42 10.11 1.48 0.83
CA SER A 42 8.87 2.03 1.39
C SER A 42 8.93 2.11 2.92
N LEU A 43 8.01 2.85 3.54
CA LEU A 43 7.78 2.79 4.98
C LEU A 43 7.15 1.43 5.28
N GLY A 44 7.85 0.57 6.01
CA GLY A 44 7.38 -0.76 6.37
C GLY A 44 6.91 -0.79 7.83
N TRP A 45 5.77 -1.43 8.09
CA TRP A 45 5.29 -1.68 9.45
C TRP A 45 4.56 -3.01 9.55
N ARG A 46 4.44 -3.51 10.79
CA ARG A 46 3.61 -4.66 11.14
C ARG A 46 2.66 -4.30 12.27
N MET A 47 1.57 -5.03 12.41
CA MET A 47 0.63 -4.82 13.52
C MET A 47 -0.09 -6.11 13.86
N LYS A 48 -0.17 -6.45 15.15
CA LYS A 48 -1.03 -7.53 15.63
C LYS A 48 -2.48 -7.07 15.69
N ARG A 49 -3.45 -7.98 15.52
CA ARG A 49 -4.88 -7.70 15.63
C ARG A 49 -5.20 -7.02 16.98
N GLY A 50 -5.83 -5.84 16.93
CA GLY A 50 -6.13 -5.02 18.11
C GLY A 50 -4.93 -4.35 18.79
N GLY A 51 -3.72 -4.53 18.26
CA GLY A 51 -2.48 -3.95 18.79
C GLY A 51 -2.13 -2.58 18.21
N GLU A 52 -0.94 -2.11 18.55
CA GLU A 52 -0.36 -0.88 17.99
C GLU A 52 0.61 -1.20 16.84
N PRO A 53 0.71 -0.33 15.81
CA PRO A 53 1.67 -0.48 14.74
C PRO A 53 3.12 -0.49 15.25
N VAL A 54 3.97 -1.31 14.65
CA VAL A 54 5.42 -1.30 14.86
C VAL A 54 6.08 -0.99 13.53
N VAL A 55 6.68 0.20 13.42
CA VAL A 55 7.49 0.57 12.25
C VAL A 55 8.76 -0.27 12.23
N VAL A 56 8.97 -1.01 11.14
CA VAL A 56 10.16 -1.86 10.95
C VAL A 56 11.16 -1.25 9.99
N ALA A 57 10.74 -0.30 9.15
CA ALA A 57 11.64 0.45 8.29
C ALA A 57 11.08 1.82 7.94
N PHE A 58 11.91 2.86 8.02
CA PHE A 58 11.61 4.17 7.45
C PHE A 58 11.88 4.20 5.93
N PRO A 59 11.16 5.03 5.17
CA PRO A 59 11.28 5.06 3.72
C PRO A 59 12.58 5.75 3.27
N SER A 60 13.09 5.33 2.13
CA SER A 60 14.29 5.88 1.50
C SER A 60 14.19 6.05 -0.02
N LYS A 61 13.01 5.84 -0.62
CA LYS A 61 12.78 6.08 -2.05
C LYS A 61 13.00 7.56 -2.38
N SER A 62 13.92 7.86 -3.29
CA SER A 62 14.26 9.23 -3.70
C SER A 62 13.22 9.85 -4.64
N GLU A 63 12.31 9.03 -5.16
CA GLU A 63 11.36 9.38 -6.20
C GLU A 63 9.98 8.82 -5.86
N CYS A 64 8.95 9.58 -6.21
CA CYS A 64 7.56 9.14 -6.23
C CYS A 64 6.94 9.45 -7.59
N LEU A 65 5.84 8.76 -7.89
CA LEU A 65 5.06 8.98 -9.09
C LEU A 65 3.83 9.82 -8.75
N ILE A 66 3.57 10.82 -9.58
CA ILE A 66 2.37 11.65 -9.50
C ILE A 66 1.68 11.68 -10.86
N CYS A 67 0.35 11.77 -10.84
CA CYS A 67 -0.45 11.93 -12.04
C CYS A 67 -1.58 12.94 -11.77
N PRO A 68 -1.87 13.88 -12.70
CA PRO A 68 -3.06 14.70 -12.58
C PRO A 68 -4.33 13.82 -12.55
N PRO A 69 -5.45 14.31 -12.00
CA PRO A 69 -6.72 13.59 -12.03
C PRO A 69 -7.06 13.14 -13.45
N CYS A 70 -7.15 11.83 -13.66
CA CYS A 70 -7.42 11.22 -14.95
C CYS A 70 -8.08 9.85 -14.80
N LEU A 71 -8.52 9.30 -15.93
CA LEU A 71 -8.93 7.90 -16.00
C LEU A 71 -7.70 7.00 -15.89
N ILE A 72 -7.83 5.92 -15.14
CA ILE A 72 -6.83 4.87 -15.05
C ILE A 72 -7.47 3.62 -15.68
N PHE A 73 -6.81 3.06 -16.68
CA PHE A 73 -7.25 1.86 -17.38
C PHE A 73 -6.55 0.67 -16.74
N ARG A 74 -7.32 -0.33 -16.34
CA ARG A 74 -6.80 -1.61 -15.83
C ARG A 74 -7.56 -2.73 -16.52
N SER A 75 -6.86 -3.81 -16.84
CA SER A 75 -7.47 -5.05 -17.30
C SER A 75 -8.40 -5.60 -16.21
N ASP A 76 -9.61 -6.00 -16.60
CA ASP A 76 -10.56 -6.74 -15.75
C ASP A 76 -10.35 -8.26 -15.85
N SER A 77 -9.30 -8.71 -16.56
CA SER A 77 -8.95 -10.11 -16.67
C SER A 77 -8.54 -10.68 -15.31
N ASN A 78 -9.20 -11.76 -14.91
CA ASN A 78 -8.84 -12.59 -13.76
C ASN A 78 -7.65 -13.51 -14.04
N GLY A 79 -6.93 -13.31 -15.15
CA GLY A 79 -5.76 -14.13 -15.52
C GLY A 79 -4.65 -14.10 -14.48
N GLU A 80 -4.57 -13.05 -13.65
CA GLU A 80 -3.64 -12.97 -12.51
C GLU A 80 -4.05 -13.86 -11.33
N ASP A 81 -5.33 -14.19 -11.24
CA ASP A 81 -5.96 -14.91 -10.12
C ASP A 81 -6.13 -16.41 -10.41
N LEU A 82 -5.52 -16.91 -11.50
CA LEU A 82 -5.54 -18.33 -11.82
C LEU A 82 -4.79 -19.14 -10.76
N GLU A 83 -5.36 -20.27 -10.36
CA GLU A 83 -4.76 -21.18 -9.38
C GLU A 83 -3.36 -21.63 -9.88
N ASN A 84 -2.35 -21.45 -9.03
CA ASN A 84 -0.93 -21.69 -9.35
C ASN A 84 -0.29 -20.73 -10.37
N PHE A 85 -0.92 -19.59 -10.66
CA PHE A 85 -0.34 -18.56 -11.51
C PHE A 85 0.02 -17.32 -10.69
N ALA A 86 1.32 -17.04 -10.54
CA ALA A 86 1.82 -15.84 -9.86
C ALA A 86 1.76 -14.64 -10.82
N GLY A 87 0.56 -14.26 -11.26
CA GLY A 87 0.33 -13.15 -12.18
C GLY A 87 0.21 -11.78 -11.51
N ALA A 88 0.63 -11.65 -10.25
CA ALA A 88 0.58 -10.40 -9.51
C ALA A 88 1.25 -9.24 -10.28
N GLY A 89 0.47 -8.24 -10.70
CA GLY A 89 1.00 -7.09 -11.43
C GLY A 89 1.32 -7.37 -12.91
N LEU A 90 0.77 -8.45 -13.49
CA LEU A 90 0.84 -8.74 -14.92
C LEU A 90 0.13 -7.68 -15.77
N PHE A 91 -0.97 -7.14 -15.25
CA PHE A 91 -1.75 -6.07 -15.83
C PHE A 91 -1.47 -4.77 -15.08
N GLU A 92 -0.59 -3.97 -15.66
CA GLU A 92 -0.31 -2.63 -15.18
C GLU A 92 -1.58 -1.76 -15.25
N SER A 93 -1.75 -0.90 -14.25
CA SER A 93 -2.71 0.20 -14.31
C SER A 93 -2.11 1.32 -15.16
N VAL A 94 -2.73 1.64 -16.29
CA VAL A 94 -2.23 2.64 -17.23
C VAL A 94 -3.04 3.93 -17.08
N PRO A 95 -2.46 5.01 -16.55
CA PRO A 95 -3.15 6.30 -16.48
C PRO A 95 -3.28 6.93 -17.87
N ALA A 96 -4.39 7.63 -18.11
CA ALA A 96 -4.64 8.34 -19.37
C ALA A 96 -3.60 9.44 -19.66
N PHE A 97 -2.95 9.94 -18.60
CA PHE A 97 -1.77 10.80 -18.72
C PHE A 97 -0.55 10.11 -18.13
N GLN A 98 0.59 10.30 -18.78
CA GLN A 98 1.85 9.73 -18.31
C GLN A 98 2.19 10.21 -16.90
N ASN A 99 2.58 9.27 -16.04
CA ASN A 99 3.09 9.55 -14.71
C ASN A 99 4.31 10.46 -14.78
N ARG A 100 4.40 11.42 -13.85
CA ARG A 100 5.58 12.26 -13.67
C ARG A 100 6.34 11.78 -12.44
N VAL A 101 7.65 11.67 -12.60
CA VAL A 101 8.56 11.42 -11.48
C VAL A 101 8.77 12.73 -10.71
N GLN A 102 8.59 12.67 -9.40
CA GLN A 102 8.88 13.77 -8.51
C GLN A 102 9.89 13.32 -7.45
N ARG A 103 10.91 14.16 -7.20
CA ARG A 103 11.87 13.90 -6.12
C ARG A 103 11.20 14.04 -4.76
N VAL A 104 11.47 13.08 -3.89
CA VAL A 104 10.93 13.04 -2.54
C VAL A 104 11.86 13.76 -1.57
N THR A 105 11.27 14.63 -0.73
CA THR A 105 11.94 15.25 0.40
C THR A 105 11.31 14.76 1.71
N TYR A 106 11.91 13.78 2.38
CA TYR A 106 11.31 13.21 3.60
C TYR A 106 11.39 14.11 4.82
N TRP A 107 12.33 15.06 4.87
CA TRP A 107 12.58 15.91 6.05
C TRP A 107 11.38 16.79 6.44
N ASN A 108 10.47 17.08 5.51
CA ASN A 108 9.22 17.82 5.76
C ASN A 108 7.96 16.97 5.56
N ALA A 109 8.10 15.67 5.26
CA ALA A 109 6.96 14.81 5.05
C ALA A 109 6.29 14.50 6.40
N ARG A 110 5.01 14.83 6.56
CA ARG A 110 4.26 14.66 7.82
C ARG A 110 4.30 13.22 8.33
N ILE A 111 4.26 12.23 7.44
CA ILE A 111 4.38 10.81 7.80
C ILE A 111 5.71 10.50 8.52
N ILE A 112 6.74 11.32 8.34
CA ILE A 112 8.05 11.21 8.98
C ILE A 112 8.11 12.09 10.23
N THR A 113 7.75 13.36 10.09
CA THR A 113 7.96 14.39 11.12
C THR A 113 6.94 14.35 12.26
N ASP A 114 5.72 13.89 12.00
CA ASP A 114 4.62 13.82 12.98
C ASP A 114 4.39 12.36 13.37
N ARG A 115 4.92 11.98 14.55
CA ARG A 115 4.82 10.62 15.08
C ARG A 115 3.36 10.24 15.32
N ASP A 116 2.57 11.11 15.93
CA ASP A 116 1.21 10.76 16.33
C ASP A 116 0.31 10.59 15.11
N TYR A 117 0.46 11.45 14.09
CA TYR A 117 -0.17 11.25 12.80
C TYR A 117 0.23 9.93 12.15
N ARG A 118 1.54 9.62 12.10
CA ARG A 118 2.02 8.35 11.54
C ARG A 118 1.39 7.17 12.24
N MET A 119 1.45 7.10 13.57
CA MET A 119 0.91 5.97 14.31
C MET A 119 -0.61 5.81 14.12
N ARG A 120 -1.37 6.91 14.16
CA ARG A 120 -2.82 6.87 13.89
C ARG A 120 -3.14 6.39 12.48
N LEU A 121 -2.43 6.88 11.47
CA LEU A 121 -2.66 6.48 10.09
C LEU A 121 -2.31 5.00 9.87
N LEU A 122 -1.14 4.55 10.34
CA LEU A 122 -0.71 3.15 10.20
C LEU A 122 -1.65 2.20 10.93
N LYS A 123 -2.18 2.61 12.09
CA LYS A 123 -3.18 1.83 12.84
C LYS A 123 -4.47 1.70 12.05
N ARG A 124 -5.00 2.81 11.52
CA ARG A 124 -6.22 2.81 10.70
C ARG A 124 -6.10 1.94 9.46
N ILE A 125 -4.96 2.02 8.76
CA ILE A 125 -4.69 1.16 7.58
C ILE A 125 -4.54 -0.31 8.02
N GLY A 126 -3.92 -0.57 9.16
CA GLY A 126 -3.82 -1.92 9.71
C GLY A 126 -5.14 -2.56 10.11
N GLU A 127 -6.03 -1.78 10.73
CA GLU A 127 -7.38 -2.23 11.08
C GLU A 127 -8.20 -2.56 9.83
N LEU A 128 -7.97 -1.84 8.73
CA LEU A 128 -8.56 -2.15 7.43
C LEU A 128 -8.11 -3.54 6.92
N ALA A 129 -6.85 -3.92 7.07
CA ALA A 129 -6.37 -5.24 6.62
C ALA A 129 -7.16 -6.38 7.29
N PHE A 130 -7.34 -6.29 8.60
CA PHE A 130 -8.11 -7.26 9.36
C PHE A 130 -9.59 -7.25 9.02
N LEU A 131 -10.19 -6.07 8.82
CA LEU A 131 -11.59 -5.95 8.41
C LEU A 131 -11.85 -6.62 7.04
N VAL A 132 -10.92 -6.45 6.11
CA VAL A 132 -10.99 -7.05 4.77
C VAL A 132 -10.81 -8.56 4.86
N GLU A 133 -9.82 -9.05 5.61
CA GLU A 133 -9.65 -10.48 5.86
C GLU A 133 -10.91 -11.11 6.48
N ASP A 134 -11.49 -10.49 7.51
CA ASP A 134 -12.70 -10.99 8.17
C ASP A 134 -13.89 -11.06 7.20
N LYS A 135 -13.93 -10.17 6.19
CA LYS A 135 -14.96 -10.15 5.16
C LYS A 135 -14.82 -11.30 4.15
N TYR A 136 -13.59 -11.68 3.81
CA TYR A 136 -13.30 -12.74 2.83
C TYR A 136 -13.00 -14.10 3.47
N ALA A 137 -12.84 -14.16 4.80
CA ALA A 137 -12.51 -15.34 5.60
C ALA A 137 -11.20 -16.06 5.22
N VAL A 138 -10.36 -15.43 4.40
CA VAL A 138 -9.04 -15.92 4.00
C VAL A 138 -8.08 -14.73 3.93
N PRO A 139 -6.76 -14.93 4.17
CA PRO A 139 -5.76 -13.86 4.09
C PRO A 139 -5.81 -13.11 2.75
N GLN A 140 -5.58 -11.80 2.80
CA GLN A 140 -5.71 -10.90 1.65
C GLN A 140 -4.44 -10.11 1.39
N ASP A 141 -4.16 -9.90 0.10
CA ASP A 141 -3.23 -8.93 -0.43
C ASP A 141 -4.03 -7.71 -0.92
N ILE A 142 -3.77 -6.54 -0.33
CA ILE A 142 -4.64 -5.37 -0.40
C ILE A 142 -3.83 -4.17 -0.87
N GLU A 143 -4.33 -3.49 -1.91
CA GLU A 143 -3.81 -2.21 -2.39
C GLU A 143 -4.76 -1.07 -2.02
N GLY A 144 -4.21 0.07 -1.63
CA GLY A 144 -5.02 1.25 -1.35
C GLY A 144 -4.24 2.55 -1.36
N VAL A 145 -4.97 3.65 -1.13
CA VAL A 145 -4.43 5.01 -1.14
C VAL A 145 -4.95 5.82 0.03
N VAL A 146 -4.15 6.82 0.44
CA VAL A 146 -4.57 7.87 1.36
C VAL A 146 -4.81 9.14 0.55
N VAL A 147 -6.06 9.59 0.59
CA VAL A 147 -6.53 10.81 -0.05
C VAL A 147 -6.60 11.93 1.00
N GLY A 148 -5.99 13.07 0.68
CA GLY A 148 -5.90 14.19 1.61
C GLY A 148 -5.10 13.81 2.86
N ALA A 149 -5.59 14.18 4.04
CA ALA A 149 -4.84 13.94 5.27
C ALA A 149 -5.03 12.52 5.82
N GLU A 150 -6.25 11.98 5.83
CA GLU A 150 -6.54 10.76 6.62
C GLU A 150 -7.58 9.82 5.95
N THR A 151 -8.07 10.15 4.75
CA THR A 151 -9.09 9.32 4.09
C THR A 151 -8.41 8.14 3.42
N VAL A 152 -8.63 6.95 3.96
CA VAL A 152 -8.14 5.68 3.40
C VAL A 152 -9.17 5.14 2.42
N ALA A 153 -8.75 4.84 1.19
CA ALA A 153 -9.57 4.19 0.17
C ALA A 153 -8.91 2.87 -0.26
N LEU A 154 -9.68 1.80 -0.25
CA LEU A 154 -9.28 0.51 -0.82
C LEU A 154 -9.40 0.60 -2.34
N VAL A 155 -8.35 0.21 -3.04
CA VAL A 155 -8.30 0.22 -4.52
C VAL A 155 -8.48 -1.20 -5.05
N GLN A 156 -7.85 -2.19 -4.41
CA GLN A 156 -7.92 -3.58 -4.82
C GLN A 156 -7.68 -4.50 -3.62
N THR A 157 -8.26 -5.70 -3.67
CA THR A 157 -7.98 -6.80 -2.73
C THR A 157 -8.06 -8.11 -3.49
N ARG A 158 -7.23 -9.08 -3.11
CA ARG A 158 -7.25 -10.44 -3.63
C ARG A 158 -6.77 -11.41 -2.55
N THR A 159 -7.05 -12.69 -2.74
CA THR A 159 -6.54 -13.74 -1.86
C THR A 159 -5.02 -13.73 -1.85
N GLN A 160 -4.43 -13.69 -0.66
CA GLN A 160 -3.00 -13.86 -0.47
C GLN A 160 -2.64 -15.35 -0.64
N VAL A 161 -1.69 -15.63 -1.54
CA VAL A 161 -1.18 -16.98 -1.84
C VAL A 161 0.14 -17.27 -1.12
#